data_AF-A0A3M1JUW2-F1
#
_entry.id   AF-A0A3M1JUW2-F1
#
_cell.length_a   1.000
_cell.length_b   1.000
_cell.length_c   1.000
_cell.angle_alpha   90.00
_cell.angle_beta   90.00
_cell.angle_gamma   90.00
#
_symmetry.space_group_name_H-M   'P 1'
#
loop_
_entity.id
_entity.type
_entity.pdbx_description
1 polymer ?
#
loop_
_entity_poly.entity_id
_entity_poly.type
_entity_poly.pdbx_seq_one_letter_code
_entity_poly.pdbx_strand_id
1 'polypeptide(L)' 'MGSRTIHPAVDSVADGVSQGLRHSQELATQLIRHLGVQGATQTCIENHWQGVLDIIRAMNHKQ' A
#
# COMPACT_ATOMS: atom_id res chain seq x y z
N MET A 1 6.30 -45.53 19.13
CA MET A 1 6.38 -45.01 17.75
C MET A 1 5.00 -44.51 17.35
N GLY A 2 4.75 -43.22 17.51
CA GLY A 2 3.49 -42.57 17.17
C GLY A 2 3.73 -41.53 16.08
N SER A 3 2.93 -41.59 15.03
CA SER A 3 3.05 -40.75 13.83
C SER A 3 2.27 -39.44 13.98
N ARG A 4 2.80 -38.40 13.32
CA ARG A 4 2.09 -37.34 12.56
C ARG A 4 1.54 -36.16 13.38
N THR A 5 1.37 -35.02 12.67
CA THR A 5 0.42 -33.90 12.96
C THR A 5 1.13 -32.75 13.73
N ILE A 6 1.33 -31.50 13.29
CA ILE A 6 0.73 -30.58 12.29
C ILE A 6 1.75 -29.48 11.93
N HIS A 7 1.91 -29.12 10.65
CA HIS A 7 2.43 -27.80 10.27
C HIS A 7 1.29 -26.79 10.37
N PRO A 8 1.36 -25.74 11.20
CA PRO A 8 0.30 -24.76 11.24
C PRO A 8 0.39 -23.85 10.00
N ALA A 9 -0.72 -23.86 9.26
CA ALA A 9 -1.34 -22.69 8.65
C ALA A 9 -0.52 -21.89 7.64
N VAL A 10 -0.67 -22.28 6.37
CA VAL A 10 -0.73 -21.37 5.23
C VAL A 10 -1.97 -20.47 5.34
N ASP A 11 -2.01 -19.52 6.29
CA ASP A 11 -3.11 -18.55 6.41
C ASP A 11 -2.65 -17.24 7.07
N SER A 12 -1.58 -16.61 6.57
CA SER A 12 -1.09 -15.32 7.09
C SER A 12 -0.98 -14.22 6.04
N VAL A 13 -1.50 -14.45 4.82
CA VAL A 13 -1.39 -13.47 3.73
C VAL A 13 -2.47 -12.38 3.77
N ALA A 14 -3.52 -12.51 4.60
CA ALA A 14 -4.60 -11.54 4.65
C ALA A 14 -4.29 -10.28 5.49
N ASP A 15 -3.44 -10.38 6.51
CA ASP A 15 -3.15 -9.25 7.42
C ASP A 15 -2.05 -8.31 6.87
N GLY A 16 -1.14 -8.83 6.05
CA GLY A 16 -0.07 -8.03 5.41
C GLY A 16 -0.58 -7.05 4.36
N VAL A 17 -1.66 -7.38 3.66
CA VAL A 17 -2.24 -6.54 2.58
C VAL A 17 -2.86 -5.27 3.16
N SER A 18 -3.56 -5.39 4.29
CA SER A 18 -4.21 -4.27 4.97
C SER A 18 -3.20 -3.29 5.56
N GLN A 19 -2.07 -3.79 6.08
CA GLN A 19 -0.99 -2.93 6.58
C GLN A 19 -0.28 -2.17 5.44
N GLY A 20 -0.03 -2.84 4.30
CA GLY A 20 0.56 -2.21 3.12
C GLY A 20 -0.32 -1.09 2.54
N LEU A 21 -1.64 -1.27 2.55
CA LEU A 21 -2.59 -0.27 2.05
C LEU A 21 -2.63 0.97 2.95
N ARG A 22 -2.65 0.79 4.29
CA ARG A 22 -2.62 1.91 5.25
C ARG A 22 -1.33 2.71 5.14
N HIS A 23 -0.19 2.03 5.07
CA HIS A 23 1.10 2.68 4.89
C HIS A 23 1.16 3.49 3.58
N SER A 24 0.62 2.92 2.49
CA SER A 24 0.57 3.60 1.19
C SER A 24 -0.36 4.83 1.20
N GLN A 25 -1.46 4.80 1.96
CA GLN A 25 -2.33 5.97 2.15
C GLN A 25 -1.66 7.08 2.95
N GLU A 26 -0.95 6.74 4.02
CA GLU A 26 -0.22 7.72 4.81
C GLU A 26 0.88 8.39 3.98
N LEU A 27 1.62 7.59 3.19
CA LEU A 27 2.64 8.12 2.29
C LEU A 27 2.03 9.02 1.20
N ALA A 28 0.94 8.60 0.56
CA ALA A 28 0.21 9.41 -0.42
C ALA A 28 -0.21 10.76 0.17
N THR A 29 -0.76 10.75 1.39
CA THR A 29 -1.20 11.97 2.08
C THR A 29 -0.04 12.90 2.38
N GLN A 30 1.09 12.37 2.86
CA GLN A 30 2.30 13.15 3.13
C GLN A 30 2.89 13.74 1.84
N LEU A 31 2.95 12.97 0.76
CA LEU A 31 3.42 13.43 -0.55
C LEU A 31 2.55 14.55 -1.10
N ILE A 32 1.22 14.38 -1.08
CA ILE A 32 0.28 15.42 -1.53
C ILE A 32 0.45 16.69 -0.69
N ARG A 33 0.62 16.57 0.64
CA ARG A 33 0.81 17.72 1.53
C ARG A 33 2.10 18.50 1.27
N HIS A 34 3.20 17.82 0.92
CA HIS A 34 4.51 18.46 0.73
C HIS A 34 4.74 18.94 -0.72
N LEU A 35 4.28 18.16 -1.70
CA LEU A 35 4.59 18.36 -3.12
C LEU A 35 3.37 18.82 -3.94
N GLY A 36 2.17 18.73 -3.38
CA GLY A 36 0.92 18.82 -4.13
C GLY A 36 0.62 17.56 -4.95
N VAL A 37 -0.60 17.46 -5.49
CA VAL A 37 -1.05 16.28 -6.24
C VAL A 37 -0.17 15.99 -7.45
N GLN A 38 0.22 17.03 -8.20
CA GLN A 38 1.06 16.88 -9.40
C GLN A 38 2.47 16.38 -9.06
N GLY A 39 3.13 16.96 -8.04
CA GLY A 39 4.46 16.54 -7.61
C GLY A 39 4.46 15.14 -7.00
N ALA A 40 3.46 14.82 -6.17
CA ALA A 40 3.27 13.47 -5.63
C ALA A 40 3.09 12.42 -6.74
N THR A 41 2.29 12.73 -7.76
CA THR A 41 2.07 11.85 -8.92
C THR A 41 3.37 11.60 -9.68
N GLN A 42 4.15 12.63 -9.96
CA GLN A 42 5.42 12.51 -10.68
C GLN A 42 6.44 11.69 -9.87
N THR A 43 6.62 12.00 -8.59
CA THR A 43 7.50 11.22 -7.70
C THR A 43 7.11 9.75 -7.64
N CYS A 44 5.81 9.43 -7.57
CA CYS A 44 5.35 8.04 -7.59
C CYS A 44 5.62 7.32 -8.92
N ILE A 45 5.55 8.02 -10.06
CA ILE A 45 5.88 7.46 -11.37
C ILE A 45 7.39 7.17 -11.46
N GLU A 46 8.23 8.13 -11.07
CA GLU A 46 9.69 8.00 -11.10
C GLU A 46 10.19 6.85 -10.21
N ASN A 47 9.55 6.63 -9.06
CA ASN A 47 9.92 5.59 -8.10
C ASN A 47 9.16 4.27 -8.27
N HIS A 48 8.29 4.16 -9.29
CA HIS A 48 7.45 2.98 -9.54
C HIS A 48 6.54 2.58 -8.36
N TRP A 49 6.08 3.56 -7.58
CA TRP A 49 5.17 3.35 -6.45
C TRP A 49 3.72 3.24 -6.90
N GLN A 50 3.42 2.20 -7.70
CA GLN A 50 2.12 2.04 -8.35
C GLN A 50 0.95 2.03 -7.35
N GLY A 51 1.11 1.37 -6.19
CA GLY A 51 0.07 1.33 -5.15
C GLY A 51 -0.23 2.70 -4.53
N VAL A 52 0.79 3.54 -4.36
CA VAL A 52 0.65 4.90 -3.82
C VAL A 52 0.06 5.84 -4.88
N LEU A 53 0.49 5.66 -6.14
CA LEU A 53 -0.04 6.41 -7.28
C LEU A 53 -1.55 6.20 -7.47
N ASP A 54 -2.02 4.95 -7.34
CA ASP A 54 -3.44 4.63 -7.47
C ASP A 54 -4.26 5.34 -6.38
N ILE A 55 -3.76 5.35 -5.14
CA ILE A 55 -4.37 6.06 -4.01
C ILE A 55 -4.42 7.56 -4.26
N ILE A 56 -3.32 8.18 -4.71
CA ILE A 56 -3.29 9.63 -5.02
C ILE A 56 -4.34 9.98 -6.09
N ARG A 57 -4.45 9.16 -7.14
CA ARG A 57 -5.45 9.34 -8.20
C ARG A 57 -6.88 9.19 -7.68
N ALA A 58 -7.13 8.18 -6.84
CA ALA A 58 -8.44 7.96 -6.23
C ALA A 58 -8.83 9.10 -5.27
N MET A 59 -7.88 9.69 -4.54
CA MET A 59 -8.10 10.85 -3.68
C MET A 59 -8.41 12.12 -4.50
N ASN A 60 -7.73 12.34 -5.62
CA ASN A 60 -7.95 13.51 -6.47
C ASN A 60 -9.30 13.48 -7.20
N HIS A 61 -9.79 12.30 -7.61
CA HIS A 61 -11.10 12.14 -8.24
C HIS A 61 -12.29 12.41 -7.30
N LYS A 62 -12.05 12.57 -5.99
CA LYS A 62 -13.08 12.78 -4.96
C LYS A 62 -13.29 14.26 -4.57
N GLN A 63 -12.57 15.18 -5.21
CA GLN A 63 -12.69 16.64 -5.06
C GLN A 63 -13.48 17.22 -6.23
#